data_AF-A0A4S0JQT1-F1
#
_entry.id   AF-A0A4S0JQT1-F1
#
_cell.length_a   1.000
_cell.length_b   1.000
_cell.length_c   1.000
_cell.angle_alpha   90.00
_cell.angle_beta   90.00
_cell.angle_gamma   90.00
#
_symmetry.space_group_name_H-M   'P 1'
#
loop_
_entity.id
_entity.type
_entity.pdbx_description
1 polymer ?
#
loop_
_entity_poly.entity_id
_entity_poly.type
_entity_poly.pdbx_seq_one_letter_code
_entity_poly.pdbx_strand_id
1 'polypeptide(L)' 'VKRCTVFFSPSKSEITARQLADWIVEDRLPVRFQMQLHKILWNDEPGR' A
#
# COMPACT_ATOMS: atom_id res chain seq x y z
N VAL A 1 20.25 4.98 16.98
CA VAL A 1 18.99 5.57 16.44
C VAL A 1 18.01 4.43 16.18
N LYS A 2 16.82 4.44 16.81
CA LYS A 2 15.77 3.45 16.53
C LYS A 2 15.08 3.88 15.22
N ARG A 3 15.06 3.01 14.21
CA ARG A 3 14.34 3.27 12.95
C ARG A 3 12.94 2.67 13.04
N CYS A 4 11.94 3.38 12.54
CA CYS A 4 10.56 2.91 12.47
C CYS A 4 10.30 2.20 11.14
N THR A 5 9.41 1.21 11.14
CA THR A 5 8.91 0.60 9.91
C THR A 5 7.96 1.58 9.22
N VAL A 6 8.20 1.86 7.95
CA VAL A 6 7.33 2.69 7.12
C VAL A 6 6.45 1.78 6.26
N PHE A 7 5.13 2.01 6.32
CA PHE A 7 4.16 1.27 5.52
C PHE A 7 3.67 2.11 4.35
N PHE A 8 3.70 1.53 3.16
CA PHE A 8 3.18 2.13 1.95
C PHE A 8 1.90 1.40 1.53
N SER A 9 0.86 2.17 1.25
CA SER A 9 -0.40 1.66 0.70
C SER A 9 -0.71 2.37 -0.61
N PRO A 10 -1.25 1.67 -1.62
CA PRO A 10 -1.65 2.31 -2.85
C PRO A 10 -2.80 3.30 -2.59
N SER A 11 -2.70 4.48 -3.19
CA SER A 11 -3.77 5.48 -3.19
C SER A 11 -4.87 5.01 -4.14
N LYS A 12 -6.09 4.81 -3.61
CA LYS A 12 -7.23 4.34 -4.39
C LYS A 12 -7.53 5.35 -5.50
N SER A 13 -7.71 4.86 -6.73
CA SER A 13 -8.01 5.66 -7.93
C SER A 13 -6.86 6.49 -8.52
N GLU A 14 -5.73 6.65 -7.81
CA GLU A 14 -4.56 7.36 -8.35
C GLU A 14 -3.50 6.39 -8.89
N ILE A 15 -3.19 5.33 -8.14
CA ILE A 15 -2.18 4.34 -8.52
C ILE A 15 -2.67 2.93 -8.27
N THR A 16 -2.31 2.01 -9.17
CA THR A 16 -2.59 0.59 -8.96
C THR A 16 -1.63 0.01 -7.91
N ALA A 17 -2.08 -1.03 -7.21
CA ALA A 17 -1.23 -1.80 -6.29
C ALA A 17 0.03 -2.33 -6.96
N ARG A 18 -0.09 -2.72 -8.24
CA ARG A 18 1.02 -3.20 -9.05
C ARG A 18 2.07 -2.12 -9.28
N GLN A 19 1.66 -0.93 -9.72
CA GLN A 19 2.59 0.18 -9.94
C GLN A 19 3.40 0.52 -8.69
N LEU A 20 2.75 0.59 -7.53
CA LEU A 20 3.45 0.85 -6.27
C LEU A 20 4.41 -0.29 -5.89
N ALA A 21 4.02 -1.55 -6.10
CA ALA A 21 4.87 -2.70 -5.83
C ALA A 21 6.09 -2.73 -6.75
N ASP A 22 5.92 -2.41 -8.04
CA ASP A 22 6.99 -2.34 -9.02
C ASP A 22 8.03 -1.29 -8.60
N TRP A 23 7.62 -0.09 -8.20
CA TRP A 23 8.53 0.95 -7.68
C TRP A 23 9.29 0.51 -6.44
N ILE A 24 8.63 -0.13 -5.47
CA ILE A 24 9.28 -0.59 -4.24
C ILE A 24 10.37 -1.63 -4.55
N VAL A 25 10.12 -2.53 -5.49
CA VAL A 25 11.07 -3.58 -5.89
C VAL A 25 12.22 -3.01 -6.72
N GLU A 26 11.92 -2.14 -7.68
CA GLU A 26 12.91 -1.49 -8.55
C GLU A 26 13.91 -0.66 -7.74
N ASP A 27 13.40 0.19 -6.82
CA ASP A 27 14.22 1.10 -6.01
C ASP A 27 14.75 0.45 -4.71
N ARG A 28 14.36 -0.81 -4.42
CA ARG A 28 14.71 -1.55 -3.20
C ARG A 28 14.42 -0.75 -1.92
N LEU A 29 13.27 -0.09 -1.88
CA LEU A 29 12.91 0.78 -0.75
C LEU A 29 12.77 -0.03 0.56
N PRO A 30 13.30 0.47 1.69
CA PRO A 30 13.21 -0.22 2.99
C PRO A 30 11.83 0.00 3.65
N VAL A 31 10.76 -0.25 2.89
CA VAL A 31 9.37 -0.06 3.31
C VAL A 31 8.62 -1.39 3.36
N ARG A 32 7.45 -1.40 3.97
CA ARG A 32 6.52 -2.52 3.94
C ARG A 32 5.31 -2.16 3.11
N PHE A 33 5.03 -2.98 2.11
CA PHE A 33 3.84 -2.84 1.30
C PHE A 33 2.62 -3.33 2.08
N GLN A 34 1.55 -2.53 2.09
CA GLN A 34 0.30 -2.82 2.76
C GLN A 34 -0.87 -2.59 1.81
N MET A 35 -1.72 -3.59 1.65
CA MET A 35 -2.98 -3.45 0.89
C MET A 35 -4.10 -2.99 1.80
N GLN A 36 -4.91 -2.05 1.31
CA GLN A 36 -6.16 -1.67 1.97
C GLN A 36 -7.23 -2.72 1.67
N LEU A 37 -7.17 -3.85 2.38
CA LEU A 37 -8.03 -5.01 2.12
C LEU A 37 -9.52 -4.66 2.20
N HIS A 38 -9.92 -3.73 3.07
CA HIS A 38 -11.31 -3.28 3.17
C HIS A 38 -11.81 -2.65 1.86
N LYS A 39 -10.95 -1.95 1.10
CA LYS A 39 -11.30 -1.41 -0.21
C LYS A 39 -11.47 -2.46 -1.29
N ILE A 40 -10.87 -3.64 -1.11
CA ILE A 40 -10.98 -4.77 -2.04
C ILE A 40 -12.22 -5.60 -1.73
N LEU A 41 -12.47 -5.86 -0.44
CA LEU A 41 -13.54 -6.74 0.02
C LEU A 41 -14.90 -6.04 0.08
N TRP A 42 -14.95 -4.77 0.52
CA TRP A 42 -16.18 -4.00 0.75
C TRP A 42 -16.24 -2.69 -0.08
N ASN A 43 -15.31 -2.52 -1.02
CA ASN A 43 -15.23 -1.32 -1.85
C ASN A 43 -15.17 0.00 -1.03
N ASP A 44 -16.11 0.93 -1.20
CA ASP A 44 -16.20 2.15 -0.37
C ASP A 44 -17.28 2.07 0.71
N GLU A 45 -17.85 0.88 0.94
CA GLU A 45 -18.82 0.74 2.01
C GLU A 45 -18.12 0.79 3.37
N PRO A 46 -18.62 1.61 4.32
CA PRO A 46 -18.16 1.54 5.70
C PRO A 46 -18.46 0.14 6.25
N GLY A 47 -17.46 -0.48 6.88
CA GLY A 47 -17.63 -1.78 7.53
C GLY A 47 -18.77 -1.73 8.55
N ARG A 48 -19.72 -2.67 8.43
CA ARG A 48 -20.87 -2.79 9.33
C ARG A 48 -20.49 -3.39 10.67
#